data_AF-A0A842LVE6-F1
#
_entry.id   AF-A0A842LVE6-F1
#
_cell.length_a   1.000
_cell.length_b   1.000
_cell.length_c   1.000
_cell.angle_alpha   90.00
_cell.angle_beta   90.00
_cell.angle_gamma   90.00
#
_symmetry.space_group_name_H-M   'P 1'
#
loop_
_entity.id
_entity.type
_entity.pdbx_description
1 polymer ?
#
loop_
_entity_poly.entity_id
_entity_poly.type
_entity_poly.pdbx_seq_one_letter_code
_entity_poly.pdbx_strand_id
1 'polypeptide(L)'
;MTLAFIILLCVTLYSGIYANSISKAEIVHFWIAVPAGNVTEPITVRGVGPPINMAPLIIDLDSRGFPKRLLNPDVEAISTHWLYNVGKKPVKIGLDLVNTTFPVEWEVKANWPYDSVTHTFTKPLPPGQRIPNLSIDWVFRIPAYYMDEKVIYEGGLLVFDADSGQPLTFIPIMIVRGGTIAPQGGAGSCH
;
A
#
# COMPACT_ATOMS: atom_id res chain seq x y z
N MET A 1 -5.69 37.67 -24.28
CA MET A 1 -6.56 37.10 -23.21
C MET A 1 -7.04 35.68 -23.54
N THR A 2 -7.51 35.40 -24.75
CA THR A 2 -8.08 34.09 -25.13
C THR A 2 -7.09 32.91 -25.00
N LEU A 3 -5.83 33.11 -25.39
CA LEU A 3 -4.80 32.06 -25.29
C LEU A 3 -4.47 31.69 -23.83
N ALA A 4 -4.37 32.69 -22.94
CA ALA A 4 -4.10 32.48 -21.53
C ALA A 4 -5.26 31.74 -20.83
N PHE A 5 -6.50 32.06 -21.20
CA PHE A 5 -7.68 31.36 -20.69
C PHE A 5 -7.72 29.89 -21.14
N ILE A 6 -7.40 29.61 -22.40
CA ILE A 6 -7.35 28.24 -22.94
C ILE A 6 -6.24 27.43 -22.25
N ILE A 7 -5.05 28.02 -22.07
CA ILE A 7 -3.94 27.36 -21.35
C ILE A 7 -4.36 27.04 -19.91
N LEU A 8 -4.94 28.00 -19.20
CA LEU A 8 -5.37 27.81 -17.81
C LEU A 8 -6.48 26.75 -17.69
N LEU A 9 -7.45 26.74 -18.61
CA LEU A 9 -8.52 25.74 -18.66
C LEU A 9 -7.93 24.34 -18.91
N CYS A 10 -7.02 24.21 -19.87
CA CYS A 10 -6.35 22.94 -20.16
C CYS A 10 -5.53 22.44 -18.97
N VAL A 11 -4.76 23.31 -18.30
CA VAL A 11 -4.00 22.95 -17.09
C VAL A 11 -4.94 22.51 -15.97
N THR A 12 -6.04 23.22 -15.75
CA THR A 12 -7.01 22.90 -14.68
C THR A 12 -7.70 21.56 -14.94
N LEU A 13 -8.20 21.33 -16.16
CA LEU A 13 -8.84 20.06 -16.54
C LEU A 13 -7.85 18.90 -16.50
N TYR A 14 -6.61 19.10 -16.97
CA TYR A 14 -5.58 18.07 -16.95
C TYR A 14 -5.15 17.72 -15.52
N SER A 15 -5.03 18.72 -14.63
CA SER A 15 -4.71 18.51 -13.22
C SER A 15 -5.83 17.77 -12.48
N GLY A 16 -7.10 18.10 -12.76
CA GLY A 16 -8.25 17.40 -12.19
C GLY A 16 -8.34 15.93 -12.63
N ILE A 17 -8.06 15.64 -13.90
CA ILE A 17 -7.98 14.26 -14.41
C ILE A 17 -6.77 13.53 -13.79
N TYR A 18 -5.61 14.18 -13.72
CA TYR A 18 -4.39 13.60 -13.14
C TYR A 18 -4.59 13.18 -11.67
N ALA A 19 -5.18 14.05 -10.85
CA ALA A 19 -5.48 13.78 -9.46
C ALA A 19 -6.40 12.56 -9.26
N ASN A 20 -7.34 12.34 -10.19
CA ASN A 20 -8.37 11.31 -10.04
C ASN A 20 -8.00 9.96 -10.69
N SER A 21 -7.17 9.93 -11.74
CA SER A 21 -6.90 8.70 -12.51
C SER A 21 -5.42 8.29 -12.65
N ILE A 22 -4.48 9.23 -12.78
CA ILE A 22 -3.06 8.89 -13.06
C ILE A 22 -2.23 8.83 -11.76
N SER A 23 -2.60 9.61 -10.73
CA SER A 23 -2.08 9.42 -9.36
C SER A 23 -2.19 7.95 -8.91
N LYS A 24 -3.31 7.29 -9.27
CA LYS A 24 -3.56 5.87 -8.99
C LYS A 24 -2.68 4.91 -9.80
N ALA A 25 -2.16 5.34 -10.95
CA ALA A 25 -1.31 4.52 -11.82
C ALA A 25 0.14 4.39 -11.31
N GLU A 26 0.58 5.26 -10.39
CA GLU A 26 1.91 5.17 -9.76
C GLU A 26 1.88 4.50 -8.37
N ILE A 27 0.73 3.99 -7.93
CA ILE A 27 0.58 3.28 -6.64
C ILE A 27 1.36 1.97 -6.66
N VAL A 28 2.12 1.71 -5.58
CA VAL A 28 2.81 0.42 -5.41
C VAL A 28 1.81 -0.62 -4.95
N HIS A 29 1.60 -1.65 -5.78
CA HIS A 29 0.71 -2.75 -5.48
C HIS A 29 1.49 -3.95 -4.96
N PHE A 30 0.99 -4.59 -3.90
CA PHE A 30 1.64 -5.74 -3.31
C PHE A 30 0.63 -6.77 -2.80
N TRP A 31 1.13 -7.98 -2.57
CA TRP A 31 0.34 -9.11 -2.08
C TRP A 31 0.65 -9.37 -0.62
N ILE A 32 -0.34 -9.87 0.11
CA ILE A 32 -0.23 -10.24 1.51
C ILE A 32 -0.62 -11.70 1.67
N ALA A 33 0.25 -12.48 2.30
CA ALA A 33 -0.06 -13.81 2.80
C ALA A 33 0.09 -13.83 4.32
N VAL A 34 -0.84 -14.52 4.99
CA VAL A 34 -0.81 -14.74 6.44
C VAL A 34 -0.96 -16.23 6.78
N PRO A 35 -0.18 -16.76 7.74
CA PRO A 35 1.02 -16.14 8.31
C PRO A 35 2.20 -16.21 7.33
N ALA A 36 3.13 -15.27 7.45
CA ALA A 36 4.39 -15.25 6.71
C ALA A 36 5.61 -14.78 7.52
N GLY A 37 5.43 -14.37 8.77
CA GLY A 37 6.52 -13.86 9.60
C GLY A 37 7.03 -12.50 9.08
N ASN A 38 8.32 -12.23 9.24
CA ASN A 38 8.94 -10.97 8.82
C ASN A 38 9.49 -11.09 7.39
N VAL A 39 9.00 -10.26 6.47
CA VAL A 39 9.35 -10.27 5.04
C VAL A 39 10.53 -9.33 4.78
N THR A 40 11.72 -9.68 5.25
CA THR A 40 12.93 -8.84 5.10
C THR A 40 13.59 -8.93 3.73
N GLU A 41 13.23 -9.93 2.95
CA GLU A 41 13.72 -10.16 1.58
C GLU A 41 12.58 -10.70 0.71
N PRO A 42 12.70 -10.65 -0.63
CA PRO A 42 11.72 -11.27 -1.51
C PRO A 42 11.57 -12.77 -1.23
N ILE A 43 10.34 -13.21 -0.93
CA ILE A 43 10.01 -14.60 -0.64
C ILE A 43 8.78 -15.05 -1.42
N THR A 44 8.68 -16.36 -1.63
CA THR A 44 7.44 -17.01 -2.08
C THR A 44 6.87 -17.83 -0.93
N VAL A 45 5.75 -17.40 -0.38
CA VAL A 45 5.04 -18.15 0.67
C VAL A 45 4.16 -19.21 0.03
N ARG A 46 4.34 -20.44 0.50
CA ARG A 46 3.57 -21.62 0.06
C ARG A 46 2.77 -22.16 1.24
N GLY A 47 1.50 -22.43 1.02
CA GLY A 47 0.59 -22.94 2.04
C GLY A 47 -0.71 -23.44 1.41
N VAL A 48 -1.83 -23.32 2.13
CA VAL A 48 -3.15 -23.61 1.55
C VAL A 48 -3.48 -22.49 0.56
N GLY A 49 -3.69 -22.81 -0.72
CA GLY A 49 -3.97 -21.82 -1.78
C GLY A 49 -2.80 -21.61 -2.76
N PRO A 50 -2.86 -20.56 -3.60
CA PRO A 50 -1.81 -20.27 -4.57
C PRO A 50 -0.50 -19.81 -3.88
N PRO A 51 0.67 -20.01 -4.51
CA PRO A 51 1.91 -19.40 -4.02
C PRO A 51 1.82 -17.88 -4.11
N ILE A 52 2.19 -17.19 -3.04
CA ILE A 52 2.15 -15.73 -2.96
C ILE A 52 3.58 -15.19 -2.88
N ASN A 53 3.93 -14.28 -3.80
CA ASN A 53 5.20 -13.57 -3.77
C ASN A 53 5.04 -12.30 -2.94
N MET A 54 5.97 -12.08 -2.00
CA MET A 54 6.01 -10.87 -1.19
C MET A 54 7.45 -10.37 -1.14
N ALA A 55 7.61 -9.07 -0.92
CA ALA A 55 8.89 -8.44 -0.72
C ALA A 55 8.71 -7.22 0.20
N PRO A 56 9.79 -6.76 0.86
CA PRO A 56 9.77 -5.44 1.49
C PRO A 56 9.48 -4.37 0.44
N LEU A 57 8.77 -3.31 0.85
CA LEU A 57 8.44 -2.19 -0.03
C LEU A 57 9.48 -1.10 0.16
N ILE A 58 10.20 -0.77 -0.91
CA ILE A 58 11.07 0.41 -0.97
C ILE A 58 10.55 1.31 -2.09
N ILE A 59 10.18 2.52 -1.72
CA ILE A 59 9.56 3.51 -2.59
C ILE A 59 10.50 4.71 -2.65
N ASP A 60 11.12 4.93 -3.81
CA ASP A 60 11.93 6.10 -4.07
C ASP A 60 11.09 7.19 -4.73
N LEU A 61 10.86 8.30 -4.02
CA LEU A 61 10.10 9.44 -4.55
C LEU A 61 10.78 10.10 -5.75
N ASP A 62 12.10 9.99 -5.88
CA ASP A 62 12.84 10.57 -7.01
C ASP A 62 12.71 9.73 -8.29
N SER A 63 12.32 8.46 -8.15
CA SER A 63 12.01 7.57 -9.27
C SER A 63 10.64 7.83 -9.90
N ARG A 64 9.79 8.65 -9.26
CA ARG A 64 8.43 8.97 -9.74
C ARG A 64 8.44 9.86 -10.99
N GLY A 65 7.35 9.77 -11.76
CA GLY A 65 7.19 10.53 -13.00
C GLY A 65 7.28 12.04 -12.78
N PHE A 66 7.70 12.80 -13.80
CA PHE A 66 7.75 14.27 -13.71
C PHE A 66 6.40 14.90 -13.32
N PRO A 67 5.24 14.49 -13.88
CA PRO A 67 3.95 15.04 -13.46
C PRO A 67 3.65 14.79 -11.98
N LYS A 68 4.03 13.62 -11.44
CA LYS A 68 3.83 13.27 -10.03
C LYS A 68 4.62 14.17 -9.11
N ARG A 69 5.91 14.34 -9.43
CA ARG A 69 6.83 15.18 -8.66
C ARG A 69 6.48 16.67 -8.74
N LEU A 70 5.73 17.11 -9.75
CA LEU A 70 5.29 18.50 -9.87
C LEU A 70 3.94 18.75 -9.21
N LEU A 71 2.96 17.88 -9.43
CA LEU A 71 1.56 18.14 -9.04
C LEU A 71 1.24 17.64 -7.63
N ASN A 72 1.85 16.53 -7.20
CA ASN A 72 1.59 15.92 -5.90
C ASN A 72 2.88 15.34 -5.30
N PRO A 73 3.94 16.14 -5.09
CA PRO A 73 5.24 15.63 -4.63
C PRO A 73 5.18 14.99 -3.23
N ASP A 74 4.25 15.45 -2.39
CA ASP A 74 4.10 15.18 -0.96
C ASP A 74 3.08 14.09 -0.65
N VAL A 75 2.47 13.48 -1.66
CA VAL A 75 1.51 12.39 -1.48
C VAL A 75 2.12 11.10 -2.01
N GLU A 76 2.06 10.00 -1.27
CA GLU A 76 2.49 8.69 -1.76
C GLU A 76 1.44 7.65 -1.38
N ALA A 77 1.31 6.58 -2.15
CA ALA A 77 0.30 5.58 -1.85
C ALA A 77 0.76 4.17 -2.19
N ILE A 78 0.37 3.23 -1.33
CA ILE A 78 0.53 1.80 -1.54
C ILE A 78 -0.85 1.15 -1.49
N SER A 79 -1.01 0.06 -2.24
CA SER A 79 -2.27 -0.66 -2.30
C SER A 79 -2.10 -2.17 -2.26
N THR A 80 -3.09 -2.85 -1.72
CA THR A 80 -3.23 -4.29 -1.87
C THR A 80 -4.63 -4.69 -2.30
N HIS A 81 -4.70 -5.63 -3.25
CA HIS A 81 -5.93 -6.30 -3.67
C HIS A 81 -5.98 -7.77 -3.23
N TRP A 82 -4.95 -8.24 -2.53
CA TRP A 82 -4.76 -9.66 -2.25
C TRP A 82 -4.25 -9.86 -0.83
N LEU A 83 -5.13 -10.35 0.03
CA LEU A 83 -4.80 -10.84 1.36
C LEU A 83 -5.29 -12.27 1.49
N TYR A 84 -4.36 -13.22 1.57
CA TYR A 84 -4.64 -14.66 1.63
C TYR A 84 -4.28 -15.23 3.00
N ASN A 85 -5.17 -16.05 3.56
CA ASN A 85 -4.81 -16.94 4.65
C ASN A 85 -4.21 -18.23 4.09
N VAL A 86 -2.90 -18.34 4.08
CA VAL A 86 -2.15 -19.53 3.64
C VAL A 86 -1.88 -20.52 4.79
N GLY A 87 -2.29 -20.16 6.01
CA GLY A 87 -2.17 -20.98 7.21
C GLY A 87 -3.13 -22.16 7.24
N LYS A 88 -3.20 -22.82 8.40
CA LYS A 88 -4.03 -24.02 8.63
C LYS A 88 -5.29 -23.75 9.48
N LYS A 89 -5.44 -22.55 10.04
CA LYS A 89 -6.55 -22.18 10.91
C LYS A 89 -7.22 -20.90 10.40
N PRO A 90 -8.55 -20.73 10.59
CA PRO A 90 -9.20 -19.44 10.38
C PRO A 90 -8.57 -18.39 11.28
N VAL A 91 -8.40 -17.17 10.78
CA VAL A 91 -7.84 -16.02 11.54
C VAL A 91 -8.68 -14.78 11.30
N LYS A 92 -8.88 -13.96 12.33
CA LYS A 92 -9.52 -12.65 12.18
C LYS A 92 -8.43 -11.64 11.87
N ILE A 93 -8.51 -10.92 10.76
CA ILE A 93 -7.38 -10.11 10.28
C ILE A 93 -7.45 -8.71 10.87
N GLY A 94 -6.39 -8.30 11.57
CA GLY A 94 -6.12 -6.91 11.94
C GLY A 94 -4.92 -6.35 11.15
N LEU A 95 -4.94 -5.05 10.88
CA LEU A 95 -3.91 -4.34 10.14
C LEU A 95 -3.45 -3.13 10.93
N ASP A 96 -2.14 -2.89 10.96
CA ASP A 96 -1.56 -1.71 11.57
C ASP A 96 -0.33 -1.21 10.80
N LEU A 97 -0.15 0.11 10.75
CA LEU A 97 1.05 0.72 10.16
C LEU A 97 2.01 1.12 11.28
N VAL A 98 3.08 0.34 11.42
CA VAL A 98 4.09 0.52 12.46
C VAL A 98 4.97 1.72 12.14
N ASN A 99 5.36 2.45 13.18
CA ASN A 99 6.25 3.62 13.14
C ASN A 99 5.73 4.78 12.27
N THR A 100 4.41 4.92 12.16
CA THR A 100 3.78 6.01 11.40
C THR A 100 3.73 7.29 12.25
N THR A 101 4.48 8.31 11.84
CA THR A 101 4.59 9.60 12.57
C THR A 101 3.78 10.73 11.94
N PHE A 102 3.19 10.50 10.77
CA PHE A 102 2.38 11.48 10.06
C PHE A 102 1.09 10.85 9.51
N PRO A 103 0.06 11.65 9.19
CA PRO A 103 -1.25 11.13 8.83
C PRO A 103 -1.22 10.21 7.60
N VAL A 104 -1.89 9.07 7.72
CA VAL A 104 -2.15 8.13 6.63
C VAL A 104 -3.65 7.92 6.50
N GLU A 105 -4.19 8.16 5.31
CA GLU A 105 -5.59 7.89 5.00
C GLU A 105 -5.74 6.43 4.57
N TRP A 106 -6.71 5.74 5.15
CA TRP A 106 -7.03 4.35 4.83
C TRP A 106 -8.31 4.31 4.00
N GLU A 107 -8.20 3.91 2.74
CA GLU A 107 -9.36 3.66 1.88
C GLU A 107 -9.56 2.16 1.73
N VAL A 108 -10.54 1.61 2.45
CA VAL A 108 -10.84 0.17 2.46
C VAL A 108 -12.14 -0.11 1.72
N LYS A 109 -12.04 -0.96 0.70
CA LYS A 109 -13.17 -1.56 0.00
C LYS A 109 -13.01 -3.07 0.00
N ALA A 110 -13.98 -3.77 0.55
CA ALA A 110 -14.00 -5.23 0.54
C ALA A 110 -15.44 -5.74 0.52
N ASN A 111 -15.67 -6.91 -0.07
CA ASN A 111 -16.91 -7.65 0.15
C ASN A 111 -16.79 -8.52 1.42
N TRP A 112 -16.28 -7.92 2.49
CA TRP A 112 -16.03 -8.57 3.77
C TRP A 112 -16.16 -7.53 4.88
N PRO A 113 -16.85 -7.83 6.00
CA PRO A 113 -17.05 -6.87 7.08
C PRO A 113 -15.73 -6.36 7.65
N TYR A 114 -15.59 -5.04 7.70
CA TYR A 114 -14.41 -4.32 8.16
C TYR A 114 -14.82 -3.22 9.15
N ASP A 115 -14.11 -3.13 10.25
CA ASP A 115 -14.22 -2.06 11.24
C ASP A 115 -13.07 -1.06 11.00
N SER A 116 -13.43 0.15 10.56
CA SER A 116 -12.49 1.22 10.26
C SER A 116 -11.88 1.89 11.48
N VAL A 117 -12.41 1.67 12.69
CA VAL A 117 -11.85 2.24 13.91
C VAL A 117 -10.71 1.38 14.43
N THR A 118 -10.88 0.06 14.39
CA THR A 118 -9.89 -0.92 14.86
C THR A 118 -8.97 -1.43 13.76
N HIS A 119 -9.28 -1.09 12.50
CA HIS A 119 -8.62 -1.62 11.31
C HIS A 119 -8.64 -3.16 11.24
N THR A 120 -9.78 -3.75 11.58
CA THR A 120 -9.95 -5.21 11.61
C THR A 120 -11.09 -5.69 10.73
N PHE A 121 -10.88 -6.84 10.08
CA PHE A 121 -11.96 -7.58 9.44
C PHE A 121 -12.69 -8.39 10.52
N THR A 122 -13.99 -8.16 10.70
CA THR A 122 -14.72 -8.71 11.85
C THR A 122 -15.11 -10.19 11.70
N LYS A 123 -14.94 -10.77 10.51
CA LYS A 123 -15.16 -12.19 10.22
C LYS A 123 -13.83 -12.93 10.01
N PRO A 124 -13.63 -14.12 10.61
CA PRO A 124 -12.45 -14.94 10.37
C PRO A 124 -12.31 -15.33 8.89
N LEU A 125 -11.11 -15.19 8.35
CA LEU A 125 -10.73 -15.63 7.00
C LEU A 125 -10.32 -17.10 7.05
N PRO A 126 -11.04 -18.04 6.40
CA PRO A 126 -10.69 -19.45 6.41
C PRO A 126 -9.35 -19.76 5.70
N PRO A 127 -8.69 -20.89 6.03
CA PRO A 127 -7.51 -21.37 5.32
C PRO A 127 -7.75 -21.49 3.81
N GLY A 128 -6.78 -21.05 3.01
CA GLY A 128 -6.84 -21.08 1.55
C GLY A 128 -7.68 -20.00 0.89
N GLN A 129 -8.37 -19.17 1.68
CA GLN A 129 -9.22 -18.11 1.15
C GLN A 129 -8.52 -16.76 1.15
N ARG A 130 -9.03 -15.87 0.30
CA ARG A 130 -8.71 -14.45 0.31
C ARG A 130 -9.93 -13.62 0.66
N ILE A 131 -9.70 -12.38 1.08
CA ILE A 131 -10.77 -11.40 1.23
C ILE A 131 -11.30 -11.05 -0.18
N PRO A 132 -12.60 -11.26 -0.47
CA PRO A 132 -13.16 -11.03 -1.80
C PRO A 132 -13.31 -9.53 -2.09
N ASN A 133 -13.01 -9.13 -3.33
CA ASN A 133 -13.06 -7.75 -3.82
C ASN A 133 -12.32 -6.75 -2.92
N LEU A 134 -11.18 -7.18 -2.38
CA LEU A 134 -10.33 -6.35 -1.53
C LEU A 134 -9.65 -5.24 -2.35
N SER A 135 -9.65 -4.04 -1.79
CA SER A 135 -8.82 -2.90 -2.14
C SER A 135 -8.55 -2.18 -0.83
N ILE A 136 -7.29 -2.11 -0.41
CA ILE A 136 -6.87 -1.23 0.68
C ILE A 136 -5.82 -0.32 0.12
N ASP A 137 -6.10 0.98 0.13
CA ASP A 137 -5.14 2.00 -0.26
C ASP A 137 -4.72 2.76 1.01
N TRP A 138 -3.41 2.84 1.24
CA TRP A 138 -2.84 3.67 2.28
C TRP A 138 -2.21 4.89 1.62
N VAL A 139 -2.80 6.05 1.86
CA VAL A 139 -2.36 7.33 1.27
C VAL A 139 -1.57 8.10 2.33
N PHE A 140 -0.27 8.14 2.14
CA PHE A 140 0.70 8.88 2.94
C PHE A 140 0.70 10.34 2.51
N ARG A 141 0.32 11.25 3.41
CA ARG A 141 0.49 12.70 3.21
C ARG A 141 1.74 13.15 3.95
N ILE A 142 2.84 13.25 3.23
CA ILE A 142 4.17 13.52 3.75
C ILE A 142 4.29 15.01 4.09
N PRO A 143 4.48 15.37 5.37
CA PRO A 143 4.72 16.76 5.74
C PRO A 143 5.95 17.35 5.04
N ALA A 144 5.88 18.64 4.69
CA ALA A 144 6.95 19.34 3.97
C ALA A 144 8.33 19.25 4.65
N TYR A 145 8.39 19.14 5.98
CA TYR A 145 9.67 19.02 6.70
C TYR A 145 10.38 17.68 6.48
N TYR A 146 9.66 16.60 6.14
CA TYR A 146 10.27 15.32 5.75
C TYR A 146 10.69 15.30 4.28
N MET A 147 10.17 16.21 3.45
CA MET A 147 10.37 16.14 2.00
C MET A 147 11.83 16.36 1.56
N ASP A 148 12.67 16.92 2.43
CA ASP A 148 14.11 17.08 2.19
C ASP A 148 14.95 15.94 2.81
N GLU A 149 14.32 15.01 3.53
CA GLU A 149 15.01 13.90 4.17
C GLU A 149 15.29 12.76 3.19
N LYS A 150 16.42 12.06 3.41
CA LYS A 150 16.76 10.86 2.62
C LYS A 150 15.84 9.68 2.91
N VAL A 151 15.44 9.54 4.18
CA VAL A 151 14.52 8.51 4.66
C VAL A 151 13.34 9.24 5.25
N ILE A 152 12.19 9.14 4.60
CA ILE A 152 10.95 9.86 4.95
C ILE A 152 10.11 9.01 5.90
N TYR A 153 10.09 7.70 5.67
CA TYR A 153 9.36 6.74 6.47
C TYR A 153 10.15 5.43 6.50
N GLU A 154 10.30 4.87 7.69
CA GLU A 154 10.91 3.57 7.94
C GLU A 154 10.03 2.83 8.94
N GLY A 155 9.13 2.00 8.42
CA GLY A 155 8.15 1.29 9.24
C GLY A 155 7.72 0.01 8.56
N GLY A 156 6.43 -0.29 8.63
CA GLY A 156 5.90 -1.46 7.94
C GLY A 156 4.44 -1.73 8.21
N LEU A 157 3.87 -2.59 7.38
CA LEU A 157 2.52 -3.12 7.59
C LEU A 157 2.60 -4.35 8.47
N LEU A 158 2.02 -4.26 9.67
CA LEU A 158 1.77 -5.39 10.54
C LEU A 158 0.38 -5.95 10.25
N VAL A 159 0.34 -7.24 9.94
CA VAL A 159 -0.89 -8.04 9.88
C VAL A 159 -0.90 -8.96 11.09
N PHE A 160 -1.94 -8.89 11.89
CA PHE A 160 -2.07 -9.64 13.14
C PHE A 160 -3.43 -10.36 13.22
N ASP A 161 -3.52 -11.34 14.10
CA ASP A 161 -4.79 -11.98 14.45
C ASP A 161 -5.54 -11.09 15.45
N ALA A 162 -6.65 -10.50 15.03
CA ALA A 162 -7.43 -9.55 15.81
C ALA A 162 -8.07 -10.17 17.07
N ASP A 163 -8.21 -11.50 17.13
CA ASP A 163 -8.73 -12.17 18.34
C ASP A 163 -7.65 -12.37 19.41
N SER A 164 -6.40 -12.63 19.00
CA SER A 164 -5.30 -12.99 19.92
C SER A 164 -4.23 -11.90 20.08
N GLY A 165 -4.20 -10.92 19.18
CA GLY A 165 -3.11 -9.94 19.05
C GLY A 165 -1.81 -10.53 18.47
N GLN A 166 -1.80 -11.80 18.05
CA GLN A 166 -0.59 -12.45 17.56
C GLN A 166 -0.16 -11.86 16.20
N PRO A 167 1.10 -11.44 16.04
CA PRO A 167 1.61 -11.02 14.73
C PRO A 167 1.65 -12.20 13.77
N LEU A 168 1.11 -12.03 12.56
CA LEU A 168 1.05 -13.05 11.51
C LEU A 168 2.06 -12.79 10.41
N THR A 169 2.12 -11.54 9.94
CA THR A 169 2.99 -11.10 8.86
C THR A 169 3.42 -9.66 9.09
N PHE A 170 4.69 -9.35 8.90
CA PHE A 170 5.21 -7.98 8.89
C PHE A 170 5.92 -7.72 7.56
N ILE A 171 5.49 -6.68 6.86
CA ILE A 171 6.09 -6.25 5.59
C ILE A 171 6.75 -4.89 5.85
N PRO A 172 8.09 -4.81 5.86
CA PRO A 172 8.81 -3.55 5.96
C PRO A 172 8.43 -2.61 4.82
N ILE A 173 8.27 -1.33 5.15
CA ILE A 173 7.96 -0.27 4.19
C ILE A 173 8.94 0.87 4.43
N MET A 174 9.62 1.28 3.37
CA MET A 174 10.50 2.44 3.35
C MET A 174 10.09 3.40 2.25
N ILE A 175 9.94 4.68 2.60
CA ILE A 175 9.80 5.78 1.66
C ILE A 175 11.09 6.60 1.75
N VAL A 176 11.77 6.76 0.61
CA VAL A 176 13.11 7.37 0.53
C VAL A 176 13.21 8.34 -0.65
N ARG A 177 14.30 9.09 -0.69
CA ARG A 177 14.72 9.92 -1.82
C ARG A 177 16.13 9.54 -2.29
N GLY A 178 16.27 9.24 -3.58
CA GLY A 178 17.55 8.90 -4.21
C GLY A 178 18.11 7.55 -3.77
N GLY A 179 17.24 6.64 -3.32
CA GLY A 179 17.60 5.27 -2.93
C GLY A 179 17.56 4.32 -4.13
N THR A 180 18.50 3.38 -4.22
CA THR A 180 18.43 2.31 -5.22
C THR A 180 17.19 1.45 -4.98
N ILE A 181 16.32 1.37 -5.99
CA ILE A 181 15.11 0.54 -5.99
C ILE A 181 15.52 -0.93 -5.79
N ALA A 182 15.22 -1.52 -4.63
CA ALA A 182 15.33 -2.97 -4.46
C ALA A 182 14.28 -3.68 -5.33
N PRO A 183 14.55 -4.89 -5.85
CA PRO A 183 13.59 -5.61 -6.67
C PRO A 183 12.29 -5.85 -5.90
N GLN A 184 11.23 -5.16 -6.30
CA GLN A 184 9.88 -5.35 -5.76
C GLN A 184 9.35 -6.72 -6.22
N GLY A 185 9.28 -7.67 -5.30
CA GLY A 185 8.64 -8.96 -5.55
C GLY A 185 7.12 -8.81 -5.54
N GLY A 186 6.49 -8.96 -6.72
CA GLY A 186 5.03 -9.02 -6.83
C GLY A 186 4.36 -8.08 -7.84
N ALA A 187 5.11 -7.45 -8.75
CA ALA A 187 4.54 -6.74 -9.90
C ALA A 187 3.91 -7.72 -10.92
N GLY A 188 2.75 -8.28 -10.58
CA GLY A 188 1.85 -8.87 -11.57
C GLY A 188 0.96 -7.77 -12.13
N SER A 189 1.06 -7.49 -13.43
CA SER A 189 0.26 -6.46 -14.08
C SER A 189 -1.23 -6.71 -13.87
N CYS A 190 -1.95 -5.67 -13.45
CA CYS A 190 -3.40 -5.65 -13.49
C CYS A 190 -3.82 -5.73 -14.97
N HIS A 191 -4.38 -6.86 -15.37
CA HIS A 191 -5.24 -7.00 -16.56
C HIS A 191 -6.59 -7.54 -16.11
#